data_AF-A0A6L5XB61-F1
#
_entry.id   AF-A0A6L5XB61-F1
#
_cell.length_a   1.000
_cell.length_b   1.000
_cell.length_c   1.000
_cell.angle_alpha   90.00
_cell.angle_beta   90.00
_cell.angle_gamma   90.00
#
_symmetry.space_group_name_H-M   'P 1'
#
loop_
_entity.id
_entity.type
_entity.pdbx_description
1 polymer ?
#
loop_
_entity_poly.entity_id
_entity_poly.type
_entity_poly.pdbx_seq_one_letter_code
_entity_poly.pdbx_strand_id
1 'polypeptide(L)'
;MYYQLTSQQRSQIFALLQRRTPRKVIASIVGCSQSTLSREIKRNSTEKGNYLWSKAHDMAMARRKRSTSNRAKDPAIVWEALELLKEEDWSPEQISADMRRRGKPISHELIYRHIRDDESGLLASHCRHKMKYNRHGRPDRTTKVKNIPEWVNKQEPPFS
;
A
#
# COMPACT_ATOMS: atom_id res chain seq x y z
N MET A 1 -12.26 5.49 3.54
CA MET A 1 -11.92 4.39 2.61
C MET A 1 -11.51 5.01 1.29
N TYR A 2 -10.30 4.74 0.79
CA TYR A 2 -9.82 5.32 -0.48
C TYR A 2 -10.22 4.38 -1.63
N TYR A 3 -11.20 4.78 -2.42
CA TYR A 3 -11.67 3.99 -3.55
C TYR A 3 -10.77 4.26 -4.77
N GLN A 4 -10.09 3.23 -5.28
CA GLN A 4 -9.33 3.33 -6.52
C GLN A 4 -10.25 3.11 -7.71
N LEU A 5 -10.14 3.94 -8.73
CA LEU A 5 -10.88 3.74 -9.97
C LEU A 5 -10.44 2.42 -10.62
N THR A 6 -11.40 1.60 -11.04
CA THR A 6 -11.15 0.36 -11.78
C THR A 6 -10.76 0.66 -13.23
N SER A 7 -10.26 -0.33 -13.96
CA SER A 7 -9.99 -0.19 -15.40
C SER A 7 -11.27 0.17 -16.18
N GLN A 8 -12.40 -0.48 -15.83
CA GLN A 8 -13.71 -0.21 -16.41
C GLN A 8 -14.17 1.24 -16.17
N GLN A 9 -14.04 1.75 -14.95
CA GLN A 9 -14.39 3.14 -14.64
C GLN A 9 -13.53 4.14 -15.43
N ARG A 10 -12.23 3.86 -15.63
CA ARG A 10 -11.36 4.71 -16.47
C ARG A 10 -11.78 4.70 -17.94
N SER A 11 -12.18 3.54 -18.47
CA SER A 11 -12.72 3.42 -19.83
C SER A 11 -14.01 4.24 -20.00
N GLN A 12 -14.92 4.18 -19.02
CA GLN A 12 -16.15 4.97 -19.02
C GLN A 12 -15.88 6.47 -18.95
N ILE A 13 -14.94 6.91 -18.09
CA ILE A 13 -14.49 8.31 -18.02
C ILE A 13 -13.96 8.76 -19.38
N PHE A 14 -13.14 7.94 -20.04
CA PHE A 14 -12.60 8.25 -21.36
C PHE A 14 -13.72 8.44 -22.40
N ALA A 15 -14.67 7.51 -22.50
CA ALA A 15 -15.78 7.62 -23.44
C ALA A 15 -16.62 8.89 -23.20
N LEU A 16 -16.87 9.26 -21.95
CA LEU A 16 -17.65 10.46 -21.60
C LEU A 16 -16.88 11.76 -21.84
N LEU A 17 -15.55 11.76 -21.67
CA LEU A 17 -14.70 12.90 -22.01
C LEU A 17 -14.70 13.16 -23.53
N GLN A 18 -14.69 12.10 -24.35
CA GLN A 18 -14.78 12.23 -25.81
C GLN A 18 -16.11 12.84 -26.26
N ARG A 19 -17.20 12.54 -25.54
CA ARG A 19 -18.52 13.14 -25.76
C ARG A 19 -18.65 14.56 -25.18
N ARG A 20 -17.55 15.16 -24.71
CA ARG A 20 -17.50 16.50 -24.08
C ARG A 20 -18.50 16.69 -22.94
N THR A 21 -18.82 15.61 -22.24
CA THR A 21 -19.77 15.64 -21.12
C THR A 21 -19.17 16.45 -19.96
N PRO A 22 -19.94 17.31 -19.26
CA PRO A 22 -19.41 18.08 -18.14
C PRO A 22 -18.95 17.16 -17.00
N ARG A 23 -17.81 17.51 -16.38
CA ARG A 23 -17.16 16.70 -15.33
C ARG A 23 -18.08 16.33 -14.16
N LYS A 24 -19.03 17.21 -13.80
CA LYS A 24 -20.04 16.96 -12.75
C LYS A 24 -20.92 15.76 -13.10
N VAL A 25 -21.35 15.66 -14.36
CA VAL A 25 -22.19 14.56 -14.85
C VAL A 25 -21.38 13.27 -14.97
N ILE A 26 -20.13 13.35 -15.45
CA ILE A 26 -19.23 12.18 -15.50
C ILE A 26 -19.04 11.58 -14.10
N ALA A 27 -18.80 12.43 -13.09
CA ALA A 27 -18.64 12.01 -11.71
C ALA A 27 -19.89 11.27 -11.19
N SER A 28 -21.08 11.81 -11.50
CA SER A 28 -22.37 11.18 -11.16
C SER A 28 -22.56 9.82 -11.85
N ILE A 29 -22.24 9.70 -13.13
CA ILE A 29 -22.42 8.47 -13.91
C ILE A 29 -21.48 7.36 -13.43
N VAL A 30 -20.23 7.71 -13.13
CA VAL A 30 -19.18 6.75 -12.72
C VAL A 30 -19.31 6.37 -11.23
N GLY A 31 -20.12 7.12 -10.47
CA GLY A 31 -20.29 6.93 -9.03
C GLY A 31 -19.07 7.40 -8.23
N CYS A 32 -18.39 8.47 -8.67
CA CYS A 32 -17.24 9.05 -7.96
C CYS A 32 -17.44 10.54 -7.66
N SER A 33 -16.69 11.08 -6.71
CA SER A 33 -16.75 12.52 -6.45
C SER A 33 -16.04 13.33 -7.54
N GLN A 34 -16.52 14.54 -7.80
CA GLN A 34 -15.91 15.44 -8.79
C GLN A 34 -14.43 15.74 -8.48
N SER A 35 -14.05 15.76 -7.20
CA SER A 35 -12.66 15.90 -6.76
C SER A 35 -11.81 14.65 -7.08
N THR A 36 -12.40 13.46 -7.09
CA THR A 36 -11.73 12.21 -7.48
C THR A 36 -11.47 12.19 -8.97
N LEU A 37 -12.47 12.54 -9.79
CA LEU A 37 -12.34 12.67 -11.23
C LEU A 37 -11.26 13.70 -11.62
N SER A 38 -11.26 14.86 -10.96
CA SER A 38 -10.28 15.92 -11.24
C SER A 38 -8.85 15.50 -10.91
N ARG A 39 -8.66 14.80 -9.78
CA ARG A 39 -7.35 14.24 -9.38
C ARG A 39 -6.90 13.12 -10.32
N GLU A 40 -7.82 12.27 -10.77
CA GLU A 40 -7.54 11.20 -11.73
C GLU A 40 -7.01 11.79 -13.04
N ILE A 41 -7.74 12.73 -13.65
CA ILE A 41 -7.33 13.37 -14.90
C ILE A 41 -5.98 14.09 -14.72
N LYS A 42 -5.83 14.89 -13.66
CA LYS A 42 -4.57 15.61 -13.41
C LYS A 42 -3.36 14.68 -13.26
N ARG A 43 -3.53 13.51 -12.64
CA ARG A 43 -2.41 12.59 -12.38
C ARG A 43 -2.10 11.67 -13.56
N ASN A 44 -3.13 11.26 -14.31
CA ASN A 44 -3.04 10.21 -15.32
C ASN A 44 -3.23 10.71 -16.77
N SER A 45 -3.29 12.02 -16.97
CA SER A 45 -3.14 12.62 -18.30
C SER A 45 -1.70 12.54 -18.78
N THR A 46 -1.53 12.43 -20.10
CA THR A 46 -0.23 12.53 -20.76
C THR A 46 0.28 13.98 -20.74
N GLU A 47 1.57 14.19 -21.02
CA GLU A 47 2.21 15.52 -21.06
C GLU A 47 1.51 16.50 -22.03
N LYS A 48 0.88 15.97 -23.09
CA LYS A 48 0.06 16.71 -24.06
C LYS A 48 -1.37 17.01 -23.55
N GLY A 49 -1.70 16.68 -22.31
CA GLY A 49 -3.02 16.88 -21.69
C GLY A 49 -4.05 15.81 -22.01
N ASN A 50 -3.76 14.88 -22.93
CA ASN A 50 -4.72 13.86 -23.35
C ASN A 50 -4.88 12.77 -22.29
N TYR A 51 -6.14 12.40 -22.00
CA TYR A 51 -6.49 11.29 -21.12
C TYR A 51 -6.74 10.03 -21.94
N LEU A 52 -5.97 8.97 -21.69
CA LEU A 52 -6.12 7.65 -22.31
C LEU A 52 -6.29 6.62 -21.20
N TRP A 53 -7.41 5.89 -21.20
CA TRP A 53 -7.77 5.01 -20.07
C TRP A 53 -6.74 3.89 -19.81
N SER A 54 -6.16 3.31 -20.86
CA SER A 54 -5.15 2.24 -20.76
C SER A 54 -3.87 2.76 -20.09
N LYS A 55 -3.31 3.85 -20.64
CA LYS A 55 -2.15 4.53 -20.04
C LYS A 55 -2.42 5.00 -18.61
N ALA A 56 -3.62 5.53 -18.36
CA ALA A 56 -4.01 5.98 -17.03
C ALA A 56 -4.00 4.83 -16.00
N HIS A 57 -4.47 3.65 -16.43
CA HIS A 57 -4.42 2.44 -15.61
C HIS A 57 -2.97 1.98 -15.38
N ASP A 58 -2.15 1.91 -16.43
CA ASP A 58 -0.75 1.50 -16.33
C ASP A 58 0.05 2.43 -15.41
N MET A 59 -0.16 3.74 -15.53
CA MET A 59 0.46 4.74 -14.64
C MET A 59 0.02 4.56 -13.18
N ALA A 60 -1.26 4.25 -12.95
CA ALA A 60 -1.76 3.96 -11.61
C ALA A 60 -1.10 2.68 -11.04
N MET A 61 -1.00 1.62 -11.84
CA MET A 61 -0.37 0.36 -11.46
C MET A 61 1.14 0.51 -11.22
N ALA A 62 1.84 1.25 -12.07
CA ALA A 62 3.26 1.54 -11.92
C ALA A 62 3.57 2.35 -10.64
N ARG A 63 2.70 3.31 -10.27
CA ARG A 63 2.83 4.02 -8.99
C ARG A 63 2.59 3.10 -7.80
N ARG A 64 1.59 2.21 -7.88
CA ARG A 64 1.32 1.20 -6.85
C ARG A 64 2.51 0.27 -6.64
N LYS A 65 3.15 -0.17 -7.72
CA LYS A 65 4.38 -1.00 -7.67
C LYS A 65 5.55 -0.25 -7.03
N ARG A 66 5.72 1.04 -7.35
CA ARG A 66 6.75 1.89 -6.71
C ARG A 66 6.54 2.09 -5.22
N SER A 67 5.29 2.24 -4.76
CA SER A 67 4.98 2.37 -3.33
C SER A 67 5.15 1.07 -2.53
N THR A 68 5.16 -0.09 -3.20
CA THR A 68 5.28 -1.40 -2.54
C THR A 68 6.70 -1.96 -2.59
N SER A 69 7.54 -1.47 -3.51
CA SER A 69 8.96 -1.81 -3.56
C SER A 69 9.73 -1.04 -2.48
N ASN A 70 9.54 -1.42 -1.22
CA ASN A 70 10.61 -1.27 -0.25
C ASN A 70 11.78 -2.08 -0.84
N ARG A 71 12.93 -1.44 -1.10
CA ARG A 71 14.11 -2.12 -1.65
C ARG A 71 14.45 -3.30 -0.73
N ALA A 72 14.01 -4.49 -1.11
CA ALA A 72 14.27 -5.71 -0.35
C ALA A 72 15.79 -5.84 -0.23
N LYS A 73 16.27 -6.18 0.97
CA LYS A 73 17.68 -6.51 1.14
C LYS A 73 17.93 -7.84 0.44
N ASP A 74 19.17 -8.03 0.02
CA ASP A 74 19.62 -9.28 -0.58
C ASP A 74 19.27 -10.44 0.38
N PRO A 75 18.51 -11.46 -0.08
CA PRO A 75 18.17 -12.62 0.73
C PRO A 75 19.38 -13.29 1.36
N ALA A 76 20.54 -13.28 0.71
CA ALA A 76 21.77 -13.87 1.24
C ALA A 76 22.27 -13.14 2.50
N ILE A 77 22.17 -11.80 2.53
CA ILE A 77 22.56 -10.99 3.70
C ILE A 77 21.59 -11.23 4.86
N VAL A 78 20.30 -11.37 4.55
CA VAL A 78 19.29 -11.68 5.58
C VAL A 78 19.52 -13.07 6.16
N TRP A 79 19.81 -14.07 5.31
CA TRP A 79 20.09 -15.43 5.75
C TRP A 79 21.32 -15.49 6.64
N GLU A 80 22.43 -14.86 6.24
CA GLU A 80 23.67 -14.80 7.06
C GLU A 80 23.41 -14.13 8.43
N ALA A 81 22.58 -13.09 8.46
CA ALA A 81 22.22 -12.43 9.72
C ALA A 81 21.35 -13.31 10.64
N LEU A 82 20.46 -14.14 10.08
CA LEU A 82 19.65 -15.08 10.85
C LEU A 82 20.45 -16.29 11.32
N GLU A 83 21.48 -16.71 10.58
CA GLU A 83 22.35 -17.80 10.99
C GLU A 83 23.19 -17.40 12.21
N LEU A 84 23.79 -16.20 12.20
CA LEU A 84 24.51 -15.64 13.35
C LEU A 84 23.63 -15.50 14.60
N LEU A 85 22.32 -15.30 14.41
CA LEU A 85 21.38 -15.25 15.53
C LEU A 85 21.15 -16.64 16.16
N LYS A 86 21.18 -17.72 15.35
CA LYS A 86 20.90 -19.10 15.80
C LYS A 86 22.13 -19.81 16.34
N GLU A 87 23.26 -19.69 15.64
CA GLU A 87 24.48 -20.43 15.97
C GLU A 87 25.24 -19.80 17.13
N GLU A 88 25.24 -18.46 17.21
CA GLU A 88 26.11 -17.70 18.11
C GLU A 88 25.33 -16.92 19.20
N ASP A 89 23.99 -16.99 19.20
CA ASP A 89 23.11 -16.22 20.09
C ASP A 89 23.38 -14.70 20.08
N TRP A 90 23.89 -14.16 18.97
CA TRP A 90 24.20 -12.73 18.86
C TRP A 90 22.94 -11.88 18.87
N SER A 91 22.98 -10.75 19.58
CA SER A 91 21.86 -9.81 19.55
C SER A 91 21.72 -9.16 18.16
N PRO A 92 20.49 -8.79 17.72
CA PRO A 92 20.27 -8.11 16.44
C PRO A 92 21.12 -6.83 16.23
N GLU A 93 21.47 -6.15 17.32
CA GLU A 93 22.35 -4.98 17.29
C GLU A 93 23.81 -5.34 17.01
N GLN A 94 24.31 -6.43 17.62
CA GLN A 94 25.65 -6.96 17.36
C GLN A 94 25.79 -7.44 15.91
N ILE A 95 24.79 -8.17 15.42
CA ILE A 95 24.74 -8.64 14.02
C ILE A 95 24.75 -7.43 13.07
N SER A 96 23.94 -6.40 13.33
CA SER A 96 23.91 -5.18 12.52
C SER A 96 25.26 -4.46 12.49
N ALA A 97 25.94 -4.38 13.63
CA ALA A 97 27.27 -3.76 13.74
C ALA A 97 28.32 -4.56 12.97
N ASP A 98 28.33 -5.88 13.11
CA ASP A 98 29.30 -6.75 12.45
C ASP A 98 29.11 -6.79 10.93
N MET A 99 27.87 -6.97 10.47
CA MET A 99 27.51 -6.92 9.06
C MET A 99 27.88 -5.58 8.39
N ARG A 100 27.81 -4.47 9.15
CA ARG A 100 28.29 -3.17 8.68
C ARG A 100 29.81 -3.16 8.49
N ARG A 101 30.58 -3.77 9.38
CA ARG A 101 32.04 -3.91 9.23
C ARG A 101 32.41 -4.78 8.03
N ARG A 102 31.63 -5.82 7.74
CA ARG A 102 31.79 -6.71 6.56
C ARG A 102 31.33 -6.08 5.23
N GLY A 103 30.89 -4.82 5.22
CA GLY A 103 30.41 -4.14 4.00
C GLY A 103 28.99 -4.54 3.56
N LYS A 104 28.26 -5.30 4.38
CA LYS A 104 26.89 -5.79 4.11
C LYS A 104 25.88 -5.13 5.07
N PRO A 105 25.63 -3.82 5.00
CA PRO A 105 24.84 -3.13 6.03
C PRO A 105 23.39 -3.62 6.08
N ILE A 106 23.01 -4.20 7.22
CA ILE A 106 21.65 -4.59 7.58
C ILE A 106 21.20 -3.80 8.82
N SER A 107 19.94 -3.38 8.86
CA SER A 107 19.37 -2.73 10.05
C SER A 107 18.92 -3.78 11.05
N HIS A 108 19.25 -3.61 12.34
CA HIS A 108 18.74 -4.46 13.41
C HIS A 108 17.21 -4.54 13.42
N GLU A 109 16.51 -3.49 12.99
CA GLU A 109 15.04 -3.49 12.87
C GLU A 109 14.52 -4.43 11.77
N LEU A 110 15.32 -4.67 10.72
CA LEU A 110 14.98 -5.68 9.71
C LEU A 110 15.12 -7.09 10.29
N ILE A 111 16.18 -7.33 11.06
CA ILE A 111 16.38 -8.60 11.78
C ILE A 111 15.21 -8.83 12.74
N TYR A 112 14.85 -7.84 13.57
CA TYR A 112 13.68 -7.93 14.45
C TYR A 112 12.37 -8.18 13.69
N ARG A 113 12.22 -7.70 12.46
CA ARG A 113 11.05 -8.02 11.62
C ARG A 113 11.01 -9.50 11.26
N HIS A 114 12.13 -10.08 10.81
CA HIS A 114 12.21 -11.50 10.51
C HIS A 114 11.97 -12.38 11.75
N ILE A 115 12.46 -11.98 12.93
CA ILE A 115 12.17 -12.68 14.18
C ILE A 115 10.68 -12.62 14.53
N ARG A 116 10.00 -11.50 14.25
CA ARG A 116 8.54 -11.34 14.48
C ARG A 116 7.68 -12.09 13.47
N ASP A 117 8.15 -12.20 12.23
CA ASP A 117 7.45 -12.91 11.15
C ASP A 117 7.63 -14.45 11.29
N ASP A 118 8.56 -14.92 12.12
CA ASP A 118 8.76 -16.34 12.42
C ASP A 118 7.69 -16.88 13.38
N GLU A 119 6.70 -17.55 12.81
CA GLU A 119 5.59 -18.18 13.54
C GLU A 119 6.05 -19.33 14.46
N SER A 120 7.23 -19.92 14.20
CA SER A 120 7.76 -21.02 15.01
C SER A 120 8.25 -20.56 16.39
N GLY A 121 8.59 -19.26 16.54
CA GLY A 121 9.13 -18.70 17.77
C GLY A 121 10.56 -19.16 18.11
N LEU A 122 11.20 -19.94 17.23
CA LEU A 122 12.57 -20.42 17.43
C LEU A 122 13.55 -19.26 17.45
N LEU A 123 13.43 -18.32 16.51
CA LEU A 123 14.29 -17.14 16.45
C LEU A 123 14.11 -16.23 17.67
N ALA A 124 12.88 -16.17 18.21
CA ALA A 124 12.62 -15.39 19.41
C ALA A 124 13.33 -16.01 20.62
N SER A 125 13.47 -17.34 20.69
CA SER A 125 14.08 -18.01 21.85
C SER A 125 15.56 -17.65 22.07
N HIS A 126 16.30 -17.39 20.98
CA HIS A 126 17.70 -16.93 20.98
C HIS A 126 17.86 -15.48 21.44
N CYS A 127 16.77 -14.71 21.47
CA CYS A 127 16.82 -13.35 22.02
C CYS A 127 16.77 -13.38 23.56
N ARG A 128 17.64 -12.61 24.22
CA ARG A 128 17.75 -12.48 25.69
C ARG A 128 16.42 -12.41 26.46
N HIS A 129 15.42 -11.72 25.93
CA HIS A 129 14.10 -11.57 26.57
C HIS A 129 12.97 -12.25 25.81
N LYS A 130 13.28 -13.13 24.84
CA LYS A 130 12.30 -13.81 24.00
C LYS A 130 11.25 -12.90 23.37
N MET A 131 11.65 -11.66 23.05
CA MET A 131 10.79 -10.57 22.60
C MET A 131 9.56 -10.29 23.50
N LYS A 132 9.60 -10.68 24.79
CA LYS A 132 8.51 -10.55 25.78
C LYS A 132 7.97 -9.13 25.91
N TYR A 133 8.84 -8.12 25.80
CA TYR A 133 8.46 -6.71 25.90
C TYR A 133 8.08 -6.12 24.53
N ASN A 134 7.12 -6.74 23.87
CA ASN A 134 6.61 -6.26 22.59
C ASN A 134 5.64 -5.09 22.83
N ARG A 135 6.16 -3.89 23.12
CA ARG A 135 5.32 -2.75 23.53
C ARG A 135 4.44 -2.16 22.44
N HIS A 136 4.62 -2.55 21.18
CA HIS A 136 3.81 -2.02 20.09
C HIS A 136 3.61 -3.08 19.01
N GLY A 137 2.64 -3.97 19.21
CA GLY A 137 1.96 -4.53 18.05
C GLY A 137 1.43 -3.35 17.26
N ARG A 138 1.86 -3.18 16.00
CA ARG A 138 1.16 -2.23 15.13
C ARG A 138 -0.18 -2.89 14.85
N PRO A 139 -1.30 -2.38 15.39
CA PRO A 139 -2.59 -2.90 14.96
C PRO A 139 -2.64 -2.78 13.44
N ASP A 140 -3.15 -3.81 12.77
CA ASP A 140 -3.49 -3.67 11.37
C ASP A 140 -4.33 -2.39 11.25
N ARG A 141 -3.88 -1.45 10.41
CA ARG A 141 -4.64 -0.22 10.15
C ARG A 141 -5.78 -0.59 9.20
N THR A 142 -6.65 -1.49 9.63
CA THR A 142 -7.96 -1.63 9.04
C THR A 142 -8.69 -0.33 9.36
N THR A 143 -8.94 0.49 8.33
CA THR A 143 -9.82 1.65 8.47
C THR A 143 -11.24 1.11 8.70
N LYS A 144 -11.62 0.88 9.97
CA LYS A 144 -13.00 0.59 10.33
C LYS A 144 -13.85 1.76 9.85
N VAL A 145 -14.66 1.53 8.81
CA VAL A 145 -15.67 2.48 8.37
C VAL A 145 -16.68 2.60 9.51
N LYS A 146 -16.70 3.75 10.19
CA LYS A 146 -17.79 4.09 11.12
C LYS A 146 -18.92 4.70 10.28
N ASN A 147 -20.08 4.05 10.31
CA ASN A 147 -21.40 4.51 9.83
C ASN A 147 -21.50 5.00 8.39
N ILE A 148 -22.13 4.17 7.54
CA ILE A 148 -22.97 4.65 6.45
C ILE A 148 -24.41 4.58 6.99
N PRO A 149 -25.06 5.70 7.36
CA PRO A 149 -26.50 5.68 7.59
C PRO A 149 -27.19 5.34 6.25
N GLU A 150 -28.11 4.37 6.27
CA GLU A 150 -28.94 4.05 5.10
C GLU A 150 -29.61 5.31 4.55
N TRP A 151 -29.29 5.67 3.32
CA TRP A 151 -29.90 6.80 2.64
C TRP A 151 -31.15 6.30 1.90
N VAL A 152 -32.32 6.52 2.50
CA VAL A 152 -33.62 6.29 1.83
C VAL A 152 -33.84 7.40 0.81
N ASN A 153 -33.90 7.04 -0.47
CA ASN A 153 -34.18 7.94 -1.58
C ASN A 153 -35.68 8.32 -1.58
N LYS A 154 -36.04 9.48 -1.02
CA LYS A 154 -37.38 10.07 -1.18
C LYS A 154 -37.38 11.01 -2.39
N GLN A 155 -37.69 10.48 -3.56
CA GLN A 155 -38.23 11.26 -4.68
C GLN A 155 -39.22 10.41 -5.46
N GLU A 156 -40.49 10.46 -5.06
CA GLU A 156 -41.59 10.32 -6.01
C GLU A 156 -42.33 11.66 -6.07
N PRO A 157 -42.42 12.32 -7.23
CA PRO A 157 -43.26 13.50 -7.40
C PRO A 157 -44.74 13.08 -7.51
N PRO A 158 -45.70 13.93 -7.07
CA PRO A 158 -47.11 13.59 -7.15
C PRO A 158 -47.55 13.50 -8.62
N PHE A 159 -48.24 12.42 -8.97
CA PHE A 159 -48.98 12.33 -10.22
C PHE A 159 -50.25 13.18 -10.13
N SER A 160 -50.39 14.05 -11.13
CA SER A 160 -51.59 14.73 -11.68
C SER A 160 -52.57 15.39 -10.72
#